data_AF-A0A948RJ71-F1
#
_entry.id   AF-A0A948RJ71-F1
#
_cell.length_a   1.000
_cell.length_b   1.000
_cell.length_c   1.000
_cell.angle_alpha   90.00
_cell.angle_beta   90.00
_cell.angle_gamma   90.00
#
_symmetry.space_group_name_H-M   'P 1'
#
loop_
_entity.id
_entity.type
_entity.pdbx_description
1 polymer ?
#
loop_
_entity_poly.entity_id
_entity_poly.type
_entity_poly.pdbx_seq_one_letter_code
_entity_poly.pdbx_strand_id
1 'polypeptide(L)' 'MSIAQSGQVEETEKSPFGTKFIVNGELETPKGVMIRIRTIWIIEEGQDNPRFITAYPVE' A
#
# COMPACT_ATOMS: atom_id res chain seq x y z
N MET A 1 -0.13 9.36 -10.42
CA MET A 1 0.71 8.17 -10.11
C MET A 1 0.03 7.39 -9.00
N SER A 2 0.09 6.05 -9.01
CA SER A 2 -0.59 5.21 -8.00
C SER A 2 0.35 4.88 -6.84
N ILE A 3 -0.17 4.89 -5.60
CA ILE A 3 0.61 4.69 -4.37
C ILE A 3 1.37 3.35 -4.37
N ALA A 4 0.79 2.29 -4.93
CA ALA A 4 1.43 0.98 -5.01
C ALA A 4 2.72 0.98 -5.87
N GLN A 5 2.82 1.86 -6.86
CA GLN A 5 3.93 1.89 -7.81
C GLN A 5 5.05 2.84 -7.38
N SER A 6 4.69 3.96 -6.73
CA SER A 6 5.63 5.05 -6.44
C SER A 6 5.72 5.45 -4.97
N GLY A 7 4.91 4.83 -4.10
CA GLY A 7 4.92 5.12 -2.66
C GLY A 7 6.15 4.54 -1.96
N GLN A 8 6.42 5.04 -0.77
CA GLN A 8 7.52 4.57 0.06
C GLN A 8 7.08 3.29 0.78
N VAL A 9 7.81 2.19 0.57
CA VAL A 9 7.63 0.96 1.34
C VAL A 9 8.21 1.20 2.74
N GLU A 10 7.35 1.14 3.74
CA GLU A 10 7.71 1.31 5.15
C GLU A 10 8.10 -0.02 5.79
N GLU A 11 7.40 -1.09 5.39
CA GLU A 11 7.56 -2.40 6.00
C GLU A 11 7.23 -3.50 5.00
N THR A 12 7.91 -4.63 5.15
CA THR A 12 7.67 -5.85 4.38
C THR A 12 7.65 -7.04 5.32
N GLU A 13 6.52 -7.75 5.37
CA GLU A 13 6.34 -8.95 6.20
C GLU A 13 6.21 -10.19 5.32
N LYS A 14 7.08 -11.17 5.52
CA LYS A 14 7.01 -12.47 4.84
C LYS A 14 6.23 -13.49 5.68
N SER A 15 5.36 -14.25 5.03
CA SER A 15 4.60 -15.34 5.64
C SER A 15 4.40 -16.49 4.66
N PRO A 16 3.97 -17.69 5.10
CA PRO A 16 3.61 -18.79 4.19
C PRO A 16 2.46 -18.46 3.22
N PHE A 17 1.70 -17.40 3.48
CA PHE A 17 0.61 -16.95 2.63
C PHE A 17 1.07 -15.94 1.56
N GLY A 18 2.34 -15.54 1.58
CA GLY A 18 2.91 -14.52 0.71
C GLY A 18 3.56 -13.38 1.48
N THR A 19 3.92 -12.34 0.74
CA THR A 19 4.63 -11.15 1.25
C THR A 19 3.68 -9.96 1.31
N LYS A 20 3.52 -9.38 2.50
CA LYS A 20 2.78 -8.13 2.71
C LYS A 20 3.71 -6.93 2.55
N PHE A 21 3.18 -5.87 1.96
CA PHE A 21 3.85 -4.59 1.78
C PHE A 21 3.01 -3.49 2.39
N ILE A 22 3.63 -2.69 3.26
CA ILE A 22 3.02 -1.49 3.84
C ILE A 22 3.64 -0.30 3.14
N VAL A 23 2.81 0.46 2.41
CA VAL A 23 3.26 1.54 1.55
C VAL A 23 2.57 2.84 1.94
N ASN A 24 3.35 3.82 2.32
CA ASN A 24 2.89 5.18 2.57
C ASN A 24 2.90 6.00 1.28
N GLY A 25 1.91 6.87 1.12
CA GLY A 25 1.84 7.80 0.00
C GLY A 25 0.93 8.98 0.30
N GLU A 26 0.92 9.94 -0.62
CA GLU A 26 0.00 11.07 -0.57
C GLU A 26 -1.15 10.85 -1.56
N LEU A 27 -2.36 11.24 -1.15
CA LEU A 27 -3.57 11.14 -1.95
C LEU A 27 -4.30 12.49 -1.95
N GLU A 28 -4.61 12.99 -3.14
CA GLU A 28 -5.49 14.13 -3.29
C GLU A 28 -6.94 13.69 -3.07
N THR A 29 -7.62 14.33 -2.11
CA THR A 29 -9.04 14.10 -1.87
C THR A 29 -9.89 14.85 -2.89
N PRO A 30 -11.17 14.48 -3.11
CA PRO A 30 -12.08 15.24 -3.97
C PRO A 30 -12.29 16.71 -3.56
N LYS A 31 -11.87 17.10 -2.34
CA LYS A 31 -11.89 18.48 -1.86
C LYS A 31 -10.60 19.26 -2.20
N GLY A 32 -9.66 18.67 -2.94
CA GLY A 32 -8.36 19.26 -3.28
C GLY A 32 -7.36 19.27 -2.12
N VAL A 33 -7.61 18.52 -1.05
CA VAL A 33 -6.71 18.41 0.10
C VAL A 33 -5.83 17.18 -0.08
N MET A 34 -4.51 17.36 0.01
CA MET A 34 -3.55 16.26 0.07
C MET A 34 -3.55 15.67 1.47
N ILE A 35 -3.74 14.34 1.56
CA ILE A 35 -3.63 13.59 2.81
C ILE A 35 -2.54 12.54 2.68
N ARG A 36 -1.89 12.21 3.80
CA ARG A 36 -1.05 11.02 3.86
C ARG A 36 -1.92 9.81 4.15
N ILE A 37 -1.68 8.73 3.42
CA ILE A 37 -2.40 7.48 3.54
C ILE A 37 -1.41 6.32 3.60
N ARG A 38 -1.72 5.32 4.42
CA ARG A 38 -1.04 4.02 4.44
C ARG A 38 -1.88 3.00 3.72
N THR A 39 -1.24 2.28 2.82
CA THR A 39 -1.86 1.21 2.03
C THR A 39 -1.18 -0.12 2.36
N ILE A 40 -1.97 -1.18 2.46
CA ILE A 40 -1.48 -2.54 2.70
C ILE A 40 -1.79 -3.38 1.47
N TRP A 41 -0.77 -4.06 0.98
CA TRP A 41 -0.83 -4.95 -0.19
C TRP A 41 -0.27 -6.31 0.18
N ILE A 42 -0.66 -7.35 -0.55
CA ILE A 42 -0.04 -8.67 -0.46
C ILE A 42 0.29 -9.18 -1.86
N ILE A 43 1.45 -9.78 -2.02
CA ILE A 43 1.74 -10.69 -3.13
C ILE A 43 1.64 -12.09 -2.54
N GLU A 44 0.63 -12.85 -2.96
CA GLU A 44 0.37 -14.21 -2.48
C GLU A 44 1.46 -15.18 -2.96
N GLU A 45 1.70 -16.24 -2.20
CA GLU A 45 2.73 -17.23 -2.55
C GLU A 45 2.46 -17.82 -3.95
N GLY A 46 3.48 -17.82 -4.81
CA GLY A 46 3.37 -18.28 -6.19
C GLY A 46 2.54 -17.38 -7.12
N GLN A 47 2.23 -16.15 -6.70
CA GLN A 47 1.62 -15.11 -7.54
C GLN A 47 2.60 -13.96 -7.73
N ASP A 48 2.49 -13.27 -8.87
CA ASP A 48 3.31 -12.07 -9.16
C ASP A 48 2.49 -10.77 -9.09
N ASN A 49 1.17 -10.87 -9.00
CA ASN A 49 0.30 -9.70 -8.99
C ASN A 49 -0.04 -9.27 -7.54
N PRO A 50 0.31 -8.04 -7.13
CA PRO A 50 -0.07 -7.53 -5.83
C PRO A 50 -1.57 -7.30 -5.73
N ARG A 51 -2.16 -7.76 -4.62
CA ARG A 51 -3.56 -7.56 -4.26
C ARG A 51 -3.68 -6.51 -3.17
N PHE A 52 -4.57 -5.55 -3.37
CA PHE A 52 -4.91 -4.54 -2.37
C PHE A 52 -5.67 -5.17 -1.20
N ILE A 53 -5.26 -4.82 0.03
CA ILE A 53 -5.95 -5.25 1.25
C ILE A 53 -6.79 -4.11 1.83
N THR A 54 -6.16 -3.00 2.18
CA THR A 54 -6.82 -1.85 2.82
C THR A 54 -5.98 -0.58 2.67
N ALA A 55 -6.63 0.57 2.84
CA ALA A 55 -5.99 1.86 2.95
C ALA A 55 -6.66 2.69 4.03
N TYR A 56 -5.86 3.40 4.84
CA TYR A 56 -6.35 4.25 5.91
C TYR A 56 -5.43 5.48 6.08
N PRO A 57 -5.98 6.64 6.50
CA PRO A 57 -5.17 7.83 6.77
C PRO A 57 -4.10 7.54 7.82
N VAL A 58 -2.93 8.16 7.67
CA VAL A 58 -1.92 8.19 8.75
C VAL A 58 -1.96 9.56 9.40
N GLU A 59 -1.91 9.59 10.73
CA GLU A 59 -1.80 10.83 11.52
C GLU A 59 -0.46 11.54 11.31
#